data_AF-A0A1J0PEF0-F1
#
_entry.id   AF-A0A1J0PEF0-F1
#
_cell.length_a   1.000
_cell.length_b   1.000
_cell.length_c   1.000
_cell.angle_alpha   90.00
_cell.angle_beta   90.00
_cell.angle_gamma   90.00
#
_symmetry.space_group_name_H-M   'P 1'
#
loop_
_entity.id
_entity.type
_entity.pdbx_description
1 polymer ?
#
loop_
_entity_poly.entity_id
_entity_poly.type
_entity_poly.pdbx_seq_one_letter_code
_entity_poly.pdbx_strand_id
1 'polypeptide(L)'
;MARRPLLEFEKPLVELEEQIEQIRQLAKDSEVDVSQQLLQLETLATRRREEIFSALSPSQKIQVARHPQRPSTLDYIQVISEEWLELHGDRRGSDDQALVGGIGRIGDQPVVLLGHQKGRDTKENVARNFGMASPGGYRKAMRLMDHADRFRLPILSFIDTPGAYAGVLAEEQGQGEAIAVNLREMFRLRVPVIATVIGEGGSGGALGIGVADRLLMFEHSVYTVASPEACASILWRDASKAPAAAAALKITAADLLQLGVVDLVLPEPSGGNHWSPVQAANTLREALLEQLTELKALSESELLKQRYDKFRRVGRFIEAEATDSSLST
;
A
#
# COMPACT_ATOMS: atom_id res chain seq x y z
N MET A 1 -16.32 -20.82 -10.85
CA MET A 1 -15.39 -19.84 -10.25
C MET A 1 -15.91 -19.46 -8.87
N ALA A 2 -15.05 -19.36 -7.86
CA ALA A 2 -15.46 -18.83 -6.56
C ALA A 2 -16.07 -17.44 -6.75
N ARG A 3 -17.24 -17.17 -6.15
CA ARG A 3 -17.93 -15.88 -6.27
C ARG A 3 -16.98 -14.77 -5.80
N ARG A 4 -16.52 -13.94 -6.74
CA ARG A 4 -15.72 -12.73 -6.47
C ARG A 4 -16.56 -11.80 -5.58
N PRO A 5 -16.00 -11.24 -4.49
CA PRO A 5 -16.70 -10.22 -3.71
C PRO A 5 -17.06 -9.07 -4.64
N LEU A 6 -18.34 -8.74 -4.75
CA LEU A 6 -18.84 -7.80 -5.74
C LEU A 6 -18.85 -6.38 -5.18
N LEU A 7 -18.10 -5.47 -5.80
CA LEU A 7 -18.22 -4.05 -5.50
C LEU A 7 -19.43 -3.48 -6.23
N GLU A 8 -20.19 -2.60 -5.58
CA GLU A 8 -21.47 -2.14 -6.12
C GLU A 8 -21.34 -1.45 -7.49
N PHE A 9 -20.27 -0.70 -7.70
CA PHE A 9 -20.01 -0.03 -8.96
C PHE A 9 -19.55 -0.97 -10.08
N GLU A 10 -19.21 -2.24 -9.77
CA GLU A 10 -18.89 -3.27 -10.76
C GLU A 10 -20.13 -4.03 -11.25
N LYS A 11 -21.33 -3.83 -10.66
CA LYS A 11 -22.57 -4.54 -11.06
C LYS A 11 -22.78 -4.59 -12.59
N PRO A 12 -22.67 -3.47 -13.35
CA PRO A 12 -22.89 -3.50 -14.80
C PRO A 12 -21.86 -4.36 -15.55
N LEU A 13 -20.65 -4.48 -15.01
CA LEU A 13 -19.59 -5.31 -15.60
C LEU A 13 -19.83 -6.79 -15.28
N VAL A 14 -20.23 -7.12 -14.06
CA VAL A 14 -20.50 -8.50 -13.66
C VAL A 14 -21.66 -9.09 -14.43
N GLU A 15 -22.74 -8.35 -14.64
CA GLU A 15 -23.87 -8.79 -15.47
C GLU A 15 -23.42 -9.15 -16.90
N LEU A 16 -22.50 -8.36 -17.46
CA LEU A 16 -21.95 -8.60 -18.79
C LEU A 16 -20.99 -9.81 -18.81
N GLU A 17 -20.18 -9.99 -17.78
CA GLU A 17 -19.31 -11.17 -17.62
C GLU A 17 -20.11 -12.46 -17.43
N GLU A 18 -21.23 -12.41 -16.69
CA GLU A 18 -22.16 -13.52 -16.54
C GLU A 18 -22.82 -13.89 -17.87
N GLN A 19 -23.22 -12.89 -18.67
CA GLN A 19 -23.74 -13.12 -20.02
C GLN A 19 -22.70 -13.77 -20.94
N ILE A 20 -21.44 -13.30 -20.91
CA ILE A 20 -20.34 -13.89 -21.67
C ILE A 20 -20.15 -15.36 -21.29
N GLU A 21 -20.14 -15.67 -19.99
CA GLU A 21 -19.95 -17.03 -19.51
C GLU A 21 -21.13 -17.95 -19.87
N GLN A 22 -22.37 -17.45 -19.80
CA GLN A 22 -23.55 -18.19 -20.25
C GLN A 22 -23.48 -18.52 -21.74
N ILE A 23 -23.10 -17.57 -22.60
CA ILE A 23 -22.95 -17.80 -24.04
C ILE A 23 -21.81 -18.78 -24.30
N ARG A 24 -20.68 -18.68 -23.59
CA ARG A 24 -19.59 -19.66 -23.68
C ARG A 24 -20.01 -21.07 -23.30
N GLN A 25 -20.88 -21.22 -22.29
CA GLN A 25 -21.40 -22.53 -21.89
C GLN A 25 -22.36 -23.09 -22.94
N LEU A 26 -23.31 -22.28 -23.42
CA LEU A 26 -24.25 -22.70 -24.48
C LEU A 26 -23.52 -23.12 -25.77
N ALA A 27 -22.42 -22.46 -26.12
CA ALA A 27 -21.61 -22.80 -27.28
C ALA A 27 -20.77 -24.07 -27.11
N LYS A 28 -20.48 -24.49 -25.88
CA LYS A 28 -19.87 -25.80 -25.64
C LYS A 28 -20.86 -26.95 -25.88
N ASP A 29 -22.13 -26.68 -25.63
CA ASP A 29 -23.22 -27.66 -25.70
C ASP A 29 -23.98 -27.63 -27.06
N SER A 30 -23.61 -26.73 -27.98
CA SER A 30 -24.27 -26.57 -29.29
C SER A 30 -23.26 -26.40 -30.44
N GLU A 31 -23.62 -26.81 -31.67
CA GLU A 31 -22.79 -26.59 -32.88
C GLU A 31 -22.90 -25.14 -33.44
N VAL A 32 -23.40 -24.19 -32.64
CA VAL A 32 -23.62 -22.80 -33.08
C VAL A 32 -22.33 -21.99 -32.92
N ASP A 33 -21.86 -21.38 -34.01
CA ASP A 33 -20.73 -20.45 -33.96
C ASP A 33 -21.14 -19.12 -33.33
N VAL A 34 -20.71 -18.90 -32.09
CA VAL A 34 -20.91 -17.66 -31.33
C VAL A 34 -19.64 -16.80 -31.23
N SER A 35 -18.57 -17.16 -31.96
CA SER A 35 -17.23 -16.58 -31.76
C SER A 35 -17.23 -15.07 -31.95
N GLN A 36 -17.96 -14.57 -32.95
CA GLN A 36 -18.08 -13.13 -33.22
C GLN A 36 -18.85 -12.39 -32.12
N GLN A 37 -19.92 -12.99 -31.60
CA GLN A 37 -20.73 -12.40 -30.53
C GLN A 37 -19.94 -12.37 -29.21
N LEU A 38 -19.21 -13.44 -28.90
CA LEU A 38 -18.31 -13.47 -27.74
C LEU A 38 -17.24 -12.39 -27.82
N LEU A 39 -16.57 -12.25 -28.97
CA LEU A 39 -15.54 -11.23 -29.15
C LEU A 39 -16.11 -9.80 -28.95
N GLN A 40 -17.32 -9.54 -29.44
CA GLN A 40 -17.99 -8.25 -29.26
C GLN A 40 -18.31 -7.97 -27.79
N LEU A 41 -18.84 -8.95 -27.06
CA LEU A 41 -19.16 -8.80 -25.64
C LEU A 41 -17.91 -8.66 -24.78
N GLU A 42 -16.84 -9.43 -25.06
CA GLU A 42 -15.56 -9.32 -24.36
C GLU A 42 -14.89 -7.96 -24.58
N THR A 43 -14.96 -7.43 -25.81
CA THR A 43 -14.49 -6.08 -26.13
C THR A 43 -15.31 -5.03 -25.37
N LEU A 44 -16.63 -5.17 -25.32
CA LEU A 44 -17.51 -4.28 -24.57
C LEU A 44 -17.21 -4.33 -23.07
N ALA A 45 -17.01 -5.52 -22.50
CA ALA A 45 -16.68 -5.70 -21.08
C ALA A 45 -15.35 -5.07 -20.73
N THR A 46 -14.33 -5.24 -21.58
CA THR A 46 -13.02 -4.61 -21.40
C THR A 46 -13.13 -3.10 -21.38
N ARG A 47 -13.82 -2.51 -22.37
CA ARG A 47 -14.04 -1.06 -22.44
C ARG A 47 -14.84 -0.54 -21.23
N ARG A 48 -15.90 -1.24 -20.84
CA ARG A 48 -16.69 -0.86 -19.65
C ARG A 48 -15.88 -0.91 -18.37
N ARG A 49 -15.01 -1.91 -18.21
CA ARG A 49 -14.09 -2.01 -17.07
C ARG A 49 -13.15 -0.81 -17.02
N GLU A 50 -12.56 -0.43 -18.14
CA GLU A 50 -11.70 0.75 -18.23
C GLU A 50 -12.46 2.05 -17.92
N GLU A 51 -13.68 2.23 -18.46
CA GLU A 51 -14.54 3.39 -18.18
C GLU A 51 -14.87 3.50 -16.68
N ILE A 52 -15.18 2.38 -16.01
CA ILE A 52 -15.51 2.36 -14.58
C ILE A 52 -14.27 2.69 -13.74
N PHE A 53 -13.15 2.00 -13.98
CA PHE A 53 -11.95 2.11 -13.15
C PHE A 53 -11.18 3.42 -13.34
N SER A 54 -11.27 4.05 -14.52
CA SER A 54 -10.68 5.37 -14.76
C SER A 54 -11.43 6.53 -14.08
N ALA A 55 -12.69 6.33 -13.71
CA ALA A 55 -13.57 7.36 -13.14
C ALA A 55 -13.91 7.12 -11.65
N LEU A 56 -13.14 6.29 -10.93
CA LEU A 56 -13.42 5.98 -9.53
C LEU A 56 -13.28 7.21 -8.63
N SER A 57 -14.34 7.47 -7.86
CA SER A 57 -14.31 8.41 -6.75
C SER A 57 -13.35 7.94 -5.64
N PRO A 58 -12.89 8.85 -4.74
CA PRO A 58 -12.04 8.47 -3.61
C PRO A 58 -12.64 7.35 -2.74
N SER A 59 -13.96 7.34 -2.56
CA SER A 59 -14.66 6.30 -1.79
C SER A 59 -14.65 4.94 -2.49
N GLN A 60 -14.82 4.93 -3.81
CA GLN A 60 -14.71 3.69 -4.58
C GLN A 60 -13.27 3.18 -4.60
N LYS A 61 -12.26 4.07 -4.67
CA LYS A 61 -10.85 3.69 -4.52
C LYS A 61 -10.56 3.04 -3.16
N ILE A 62 -11.13 3.55 -2.06
CA ILE A 62 -11.05 2.88 -0.75
C ILE A 62 -11.62 1.45 -0.81
N GLN A 63 -12.77 1.25 -1.48
CA GLN A 63 -13.36 -0.08 -1.65
C GLN A 63 -12.44 -1.02 -2.44
N VAL A 64 -11.76 -0.51 -3.48
CA VAL A 64 -10.74 -1.28 -4.23
C VAL A 64 -9.51 -1.58 -3.38
N ALA A 65 -9.01 -0.62 -2.59
CA ALA A 65 -7.89 -0.80 -1.67
C ALA A 65 -8.19 -1.83 -0.58
N ARG A 66 -9.45 -1.91 -0.15
CA ARG A 66 -9.96 -2.85 0.86
C ARG A 66 -10.46 -4.17 0.27
N HIS A 67 -10.33 -4.37 -1.05
CA HIS A 67 -10.90 -5.55 -1.70
C HIS A 67 -10.28 -6.84 -1.11
N PRO A 68 -11.08 -7.85 -0.70
CA PRO A 68 -10.55 -9.04 -0.01
C PRO A 68 -9.55 -9.87 -0.82
N GLN A 69 -9.59 -9.75 -2.14
CA GLN A 69 -8.65 -10.43 -3.06
C GLN A 69 -7.54 -9.49 -3.56
N ARG A 70 -7.41 -8.28 -3.01
CA ARG A 70 -6.27 -7.42 -3.33
C ARG A 70 -4.99 -8.14 -2.91
N PRO A 71 -3.97 -8.23 -3.78
CA PRO A 71 -2.73 -8.92 -3.44
C PRO A 71 -2.08 -8.29 -2.21
N SER A 72 -1.73 -9.14 -1.26
CA SER A 72 -1.04 -8.82 -0.02
C SER A 72 0.48 -8.90 -0.19
N THR A 73 1.24 -8.52 0.84
CA THR A 73 2.72 -8.50 0.82
C THR A 73 3.33 -9.82 0.31
N LEU A 74 2.92 -10.95 0.86
CA LEU A 74 3.46 -12.26 0.45
C LEU A 74 3.11 -12.64 -0.99
N ASP A 75 1.99 -12.14 -1.52
CA ASP A 75 1.58 -12.39 -2.90
C ASP A 75 2.52 -11.69 -3.88
N TYR A 76 2.90 -10.44 -3.57
CA TYR A 76 3.92 -9.73 -4.34
C TYR A 76 5.28 -10.41 -4.21
N ILE A 77 5.73 -10.71 -2.98
CA ILE A 77 7.03 -11.35 -2.74
C ILE A 77 7.16 -12.65 -3.53
N GLN A 78 6.12 -13.49 -3.54
CA GLN A 78 6.13 -14.76 -4.24
C GLN A 78 6.33 -14.61 -5.76
N VAL A 79 5.86 -13.50 -6.35
CA VAL A 79 5.96 -13.27 -7.80
C VAL A 79 7.26 -12.52 -8.15
N ILE A 80 7.66 -11.53 -7.36
CA ILE A 80 8.77 -10.64 -7.71
C ILE A 80 10.14 -11.15 -7.24
N SER A 81 10.16 -12.03 -6.24
CA SER A 81 11.39 -12.51 -5.60
C SER A 81 11.73 -13.91 -6.06
N GLU A 82 12.94 -14.12 -6.60
CA GLU A 82 13.37 -15.45 -7.06
C GLU A 82 13.76 -16.37 -5.89
N GLU A 83 14.15 -15.79 -4.76
CA GLU A 83 14.47 -16.48 -3.50
C GLU A 83 13.73 -15.79 -2.36
N TRP A 84 13.24 -16.54 -1.38
CA TRP A 84 12.57 -15.98 -0.22
C TRP A 84 12.90 -16.78 1.04
N LEU A 85 13.39 -16.07 2.05
CA LEU A 85 13.61 -16.59 3.40
C LEU A 85 12.97 -15.64 4.41
N GLU A 86 11.82 -16.04 4.93
CA GLU A 86 11.12 -15.30 5.99
C GLU A 86 11.89 -15.38 7.32
N LEU A 87 11.98 -14.24 8.02
CA LEU A 87 12.72 -14.10 9.27
C LEU A 87 11.79 -13.63 10.39
N HIS A 88 11.61 -14.49 11.38
CA HIS A 88 10.63 -14.30 12.45
C HIS A 88 11.18 -13.58 13.69
N GLY A 89 10.26 -13.00 14.46
CA GLY A 89 10.46 -12.52 15.82
C GLY A 89 11.13 -11.15 15.95
N ASP A 90 10.87 -10.46 17.07
CA ASP A 90 11.45 -9.17 17.43
C ASP A 90 12.63 -9.27 18.41
N ARG A 91 12.97 -10.49 18.85
CA ARG A 91 13.95 -10.79 19.92
C ARG A 91 13.57 -10.24 21.30
N ARG A 92 12.30 -9.88 21.49
CA ARG A 92 11.69 -9.41 22.76
C ARG A 92 10.45 -10.23 23.16
N GLY A 93 10.19 -11.34 22.45
CA GLY A 93 9.15 -12.31 22.82
C GLY A 93 7.93 -12.31 21.90
N SER A 94 7.93 -11.54 20.81
CA SER A 94 6.82 -11.48 19.86
C SER A 94 7.25 -11.80 18.43
N ASP A 95 6.48 -12.63 17.73
CA ASP A 95 6.51 -12.74 16.27
C ASP A 95 5.14 -12.36 15.70
N ASP A 96 4.98 -11.07 15.43
CA ASP A 96 3.70 -10.51 14.98
C ASP A 96 3.40 -10.94 13.53
N GLN A 97 2.28 -11.64 13.34
CA GLN A 97 1.86 -12.16 12.04
C GLN A 97 1.27 -11.09 11.11
N ALA A 98 0.94 -9.91 11.64
CA ALA A 98 0.44 -8.77 10.88
C ALA A 98 1.55 -8.03 10.12
N LEU A 99 2.83 -8.29 10.45
CA LEU A 99 3.98 -7.71 9.76
C LEU A 99 4.97 -8.83 9.43
N VAL A 100 5.15 -9.13 8.15
CA VAL A 100 6.08 -10.17 7.68
C VAL A 100 7.37 -9.53 7.18
N GLY A 101 8.45 -10.30 7.11
CA GLY A 101 9.67 -9.80 6.50
C GLY A 101 10.80 -10.83 6.48
N GLY A 102 11.77 -10.61 5.61
CA GLY A 102 12.78 -11.59 5.30
C GLY A 102 13.79 -11.11 4.26
N ILE A 103 14.66 -12.02 3.84
CA ILE A 103 15.64 -11.78 2.79
C ILE A 103 15.09 -12.39 1.50
N GLY A 104 15.19 -11.64 0.42
CA GLY A 104 14.89 -12.14 -0.91
C GLY A 104 15.87 -11.61 -1.94
N ARG A 105 15.56 -11.90 -3.20
CA ARG A 105 16.34 -11.45 -4.35
C ARG A 105 15.38 -11.01 -5.44
N ILE A 106 15.59 -9.81 -5.97
CA ILE A 106 14.83 -9.30 -7.13
C ILE A 106 15.85 -9.04 -8.24
N GLY A 107 15.78 -9.83 -9.31
CA GLY A 107 16.80 -9.81 -10.35
C GLY A 107 18.13 -10.32 -9.81
N ASP A 108 19.18 -9.50 -9.88
CA ASP A 108 20.50 -9.81 -9.34
C ASP A 108 20.72 -9.22 -7.93
N GLN A 109 19.72 -8.53 -7.36
CA GLN A 109 19.91 -7.76 -6.13
C GLN A 109 19.35 -8.48 -4.90
N PRO A 110 20.18 -8.83 -3.91
CA PRO A 110 19.69 -9.27 -2.61
C PRO A 110 19.09 -8.07 -1.86
N VAL A 111 17.90 -8.27 -1.28
CA VAL A 111 17.12 -7.23 -0.63
C VAL A 111 16.49 -7.74 0.66
N VAL A 112 16.17 -6.84 1.57
CA VAL A 112 15.26 -7.12 2.68
C VAL A 112 13.86 -6.64 2.29
N LEU A 113 12.90 -7.56 2.27
CA LEU A 113 11.50 -7.27 2.02
C LEU A 113 10.74 -7.37 3.35
N LEU A 114 9.86 -6.42 3.62
CA LEU A 114 8.97 -6.47 4.78
C LEU A 114 7.67 -5.74 4.49
N GLY A 115 6.62 -6.02 5.24
CA GLY A 115 5.37 -5.32 5.03
C GLY A 115 4.22 -5.81 5.89
N HIS A 116 3.12 -5.06 5.85
CA HIS A 116 1.89 -5.48 6.48
C HIS A 116 1.30 -6.68 5.72
N GLN A 117 0.80 -7.65 6.46
CA GLN A 117 0.22 -8.86 5.88
C GLN A 117 -1.22 -9.02 6.35
N LYS A 118 -2.17 -8.75 5.45
CA LYS A 118 -3.57 -9.13 5.62
C LYS A 118 -3.78 -10.62 5.31
N GLY A 119 -4.90 -11.18 5.76
CA GLY A 119 -5.29 -12.57 5.44
C GLY A 119 -6.20 -12.64 4.22
N ARG A 120 -6.18 -13.77 3.51
CA ARG A 120 -7.04 -14.01 2.34
C ARG A 120 -8.46 -14.46 2.71
N ASP A 121 -8.61 -15.05 3.89
CA ASP A 121 -9.90 -15.47 4.44
C ASP A 121 -10.09 -14.99 5.88
N THR A 122 -11.25 -15.27 6.48
CA THR A 122 -11.57 -14.84 7.84
C THR A 122 -10.59 -15.40 8.87
N LYS A 123 -10.16 -16.66 8.72
CA LYS A 123 -9.27 -17.32 9.69
C LYS A 123 -7.88 -16.69 9.63
N GLU A 124 -7.35 -16.49 8.44
CA GLU A 124 -6.08 -15.81 8.22
C GLU A 124 -6.14 -14.36 8.68
N ASN A 125 -7.23 -13.64 8.40
CA ASN A 125 -7.37 -12.25 8.83
C ASN A 125 -7.34 -12.12 10.35
N VAL A 126 -8.01 -13.00 11.08
CA VAL A 126 -7.92 -13.03 12.55
C VAL A 126 -6.50 -13.35 13.00
N ALA A 127 -5.85 -14.36 12.41
CA ALA A 127 -4.49 -14.74 12.77
C ALA A 127 -3.45 -13.62 12.52
N ARG A 128 -3.68 -12.81 11.49
CA ARG A 128 -2.82 -11.68 11.12
C ARG A 128 -3.35 -10.32 11.58
N ASN A 129 -4.32 -10.33 12.48
CA ASN A 129 -4.94 -9.12 13.03
C ASN A 129 -5.35 -8.10 11.95
N PHE A 130 -5.84 -8.59 10.80
CA PHE A 130 -6.25 -7.77 9.64
C PHE A 130 -5.14 -6.83 9.14
N GLY A 131 -3.86 -7.21 9.30
CA GLY A 131 -2.71 -6.37 8.94
C GLY A 131 -2.44 -5.22 9.93
N MET A 132 -3.08 -5.21 11.10
CA MET A 132 -2.84 -4.25 12.17
C MET A 132 -1.70 -4.74 13.07
N ALA A 133 -0.50 -4.22 12.84
CA ALA A 133 0.66 -4.58 13.65
C ALA A 133 0.54 -4.08 15.09
N SER A 134 0.93 -4.93 16.02
CA SER A 134 1.21 -4.64 17.42
C SER A 134 2.66 -4.12 17.58
N PRO A 135 3.09 -3.69 18.77
CA PRO A 135 4.43 -3.12 18.95
C PRO A 135 5.55 -4.09 18.55
N GLY A 136 5.35 -5.40 18.78
CA GLY A 136 6.27 -6.45 18.34
C GLY A 136 6.48 -6.51 16.83
N GLY A 137 5.47 -6.19 16.02
CA GLY A 137 5.58 -6.09 14.57
C GLY A 137 6.52 -4.97 14.14
N TYR A 138 6.34 -3.76 14.68
CA TYR A 138 7.22 -2.63 14.38
C TYR A 138 8.66 -2.87 14.82
N ARG A 139 8.87 -3.46 16.01
CA ARG A 139 10.20 -3.83 16.50
C ARG A 139 10.86 -4.91 15.64
N LYS A 140 10.08 -5.90 15.17
CA LYS A 140 10.56 -6.88 14.19
C LYS A 140 10.96 -6.19 12.88
N ALA A 141 10.14 -5.27 12.37
CA ALA A 141 10.47 -4.50 11.17
C ALA A 141 11.81 -3.77 11.33
N MET A 142 12.00 -3.05 12.43
CA MET A 142 13.24 -2.32 12.68
C MET A 142 14.44 -3.24 12.80
N ARG A 143 14.31 -4.39 13.49
CA ARG A 143 15.37 -5.41 13.55
C ARG A 143 15.80 -5.87 12.16
N LEU A 144 14.85 -6.06 11.24
CA LEU A 144 15.14 -6.47 9.87
C LEU A 144 15.79 -5.33 9.06
N MET A 145 15.34 -4.09 9.26
CA MET A 145 15.95 -2.91 8.65
C MET A 145 17.39 -2.68 9.14
N ASP A 146 17.66 -2.87 10.44
CA ASP A 146 19.00 -2.80 11.02
C ASP A 146 19.92 -3.91 10.45
N HIS A 147 19.36 -5.10 10.23
CA HIS A 147 20.07 -6.19 9.56
C HIS A 147 20.43 -5.79 8.13
N ALA A 148 19.47 -5.24 7.38
CA ALA A 148 19.70 -4.76 6.02
C ALA A 148 20.79 -3.69 5.98
N ASP A 149 20.74 -2.69 6.88
CA ASP A 149 21.74 -1.63 6.98
C ASP A 149 23.14 -2.18 7.28
N ARG A 150 23.25 -3.14 8.20
CA ARG A 150 24.52 -3.77 8.57
C ARG A 150 25.16 -4.50 7.39
N PHE A 151 24.36 -5.17 6.56
CA PHE A 151 24.84 -5.96 5.41
C PHE A 151 24.75 -5.21 4.08
N ARG A 152 24.43 -3.91 4.12
CA ARG A 152 24.31 -3.05 2.93
C ARG A 152 23.29 -3.57 1.91
N LEU A 153 22.19 -4.14 2.39
CA LEU A 153 21.07 -4.61 1.58
C LEU A 153 20.01 -3.51 1.46
N PRO A 154 19.50 -3.20 0.25
CA PRO A 154 18.34 -2.34 0.10
C PRO A 154 17.11 -2.89 0.84
N ILE A 155 16.23 -1.99 1.28
CA ILE A 155 15.01 -2.31 2.00
C ILE A 155 13.80 -1.95 1.14
N LEU A 156 12.90 -2.90 0.98
CA LEU A 156 11.63 -2.73 0.27
C LEU A 156 10.48 -2.97 1.27
N SER A 157 9.73 -1.92 1.60
CA SER A 157 8.60 -2.00 2.52
C SER A 157 7.25 -1.92 1.81
N PHE A 158 6.34 -2.82 2.16
CA PHE A 158 4.99 -2.87 1.59
C PHE A 158 3.94 -2.49 2.64
N ILE A 159 3.23 -1.41 2.37
CA ILE A 159 2.26 -0.80 3.27
C ILE A 159 0.85 -1.26 2.87
N ASP A 160 0.20 -1.98 3.77
CA ASP A 160 -1.19 -2.42 3.65
C ASP A 160 -1.83 -2.68 5.02
N THR A 161 -2.17 -1.59 5.71
CA THR A 161 -2.76 -1.62 7.04
C THR A 161 -3.88 -0.59 7.18
N PRO A 162 -4.99 -0.94 7.84
CA PRO A 162 -5.99 0.07 8.22
C PRO A 162 -5.46 0.97 9.36
N GLY A 163 -4.39 0.56 10.04
CA GLY A 163 -3.75 1.28 11.13
C GLY A 163 -3.01 0.35 12.08
N ALA A 164 -2.27 0.94 13.02
CA ALA A 164 -1.65 0.18 14.10
C ALA A 164 -2.75 -0.43 14.99
N TYR A 165 -2.52 -1.62 15.57
CA TYR A 165 -3.50 -2.23 16.45
C TYR A 165 -3.73 -1.36 17.69
N ALA A 166 -4.99 -0.98 17.93
CA ALA A 166 -5.41 -0.11 19.03
C ALA A 166 -6.05 -0.92 20.17
N GLY A 167 -5.26 -1.82 20.78
CA GLY A 167 -5.69 -2.67 21.89
C GLY A 167 -4.93 -2.36 23.19
N VAL A 168 -5.52 -2.74 24.34
CA VAL A 168 -4.93 -2.50 25.67
C VAL A 168 -3.51 -3.06 25.78
N LEU A 169 -3.29 -4.30 25.34
CA LEU A 169 -1.96 -4.92 25.38
C LEU A 169 -0.95 -4.18 24.48
N ALA A 170 -1.39 -3.62 23.35
CA ALA A 170 -0.52 -2.83 22.48
C ALA A 170 -0.08 -1.53 23.16
N GLU A 171 -0.99 -0.87 23.89
CA GLU A 171 -0.67 0.31 24.69
C GLU A 171 0.28 -0.03 25.85
N GLU A 172 0.00 -1.08 26.62
CA GLU A 172 0.87 -1.56 27.70
C GLU A 172 2.29 -1.90 27.21
N GLN A 173 2.39 -2.44 25.99
CA GLN A 173 3.66 -2.78 25.36
C GLN A 173 4.31 -1.61 24.61
N GLY A 174 3.69 -0.42 24.56
CA GLY A 174 4.27 0.79 23.96
C GLY A 174 4.11 0.90 22.44
N GLN A 175 2.87 0.89 21.94
CA GLN A 175 2.58 1.08 20.51
C GLN A 175 3.12 2.40 19.96
N GLY A 176 2.89 3.50 20.68
CA GLY A 176 3.44 4.81 20.31
C GLY A 176 4.97 4.82 20.30
N GLU A 177 5.61 4.16 21.27
CA GLU A 177 7.08 4.05 21.33
C GLU A 177 7.64 3.26 20.16
N ALA A 178 7.07 2.09 19.87
CA ALA A 178 7.57 1.23 18.80
C ALA A 178 7.51 1.93 17.43
N ILE A 179 6.41 2.63 17.15
CA ILE A 179 6.30 3.44 15.93
C ILE A 179 7.31 4.60 15.96
N ALA A 180 7.37 5.38 17.03
CA ALA A 180 8.26 6.54 17.13
C ALA A 180 9.75 6.17 16.97
N VAL A 181 10.17 5.04 17.55
CA VAL A 181 11.54 4.52 17.39
C VAL A 181 11.81 4.15 15.94
N ASN A 182 10.89 3.46 15.26
CA ASN A 182 11.04 3.17 13.84
C ASN A 182 11.21 4.46 13.03
N LEU A 183 10.34 5.46 13.23
CA LEU A 183 10.45 6.74 12.52
C LEU A 183 11.84 7.36 12.71
N ARG A 184 12.33 7.40 13.94
CA ARG A 184 13.65 7.97 14.27
C ARG A 184 14.80 7.21 13.61
N GLU A 185 14.83 5.88 13.74
CA GLU A 185 15.95 5.08 13.24
C GLU A 185 15.95 4.93 11.72
N MET A 186 14.77 4.92 11.08
CA MET A 186 14.67 4.83 9.62
C MET A 186 15.33 6.02 8.89
N PHE A 187 15.39 7.21 9.50
CA PHE A 187 16.15 8.34 8.95
C PHE A 187 17.66 8.10 8.90
N ARG A 188 18.18 7.12 9.64
CA ARG A 188 19.62 6.84 9.78
C ARG A 188 20.08 5.66 8.94
N LEU A 189 19.17 4.94 8.28
CA LEU A 189 19.50 3.81 7.42
C LEU A 189 20.36 4.26 6.24
N ARG A 190 21.52 3.65 6.05
CA ARG A 190 22.53 4.01 5.06
C ARG A 190 22.39 3.24 3.75
N VAL A 191 21.27 2.55 3.60
CA VAL A 191 20.90 1.75 2.44
C VAL A 191 19.65 2.34 1.79
N PRO A 192 19.44 2.13 0.48
CA PRO A 192 18.21 2.54 -0.18
C PRO A 192 16.98 1.92 0.49
N VAL A 193 15.97 2.75 0.75
CA VAL A 193 14.67 2.35 1.29
C VAL A 193 13.59 2.80 0.32
N ILE A 194 12.80 1.86 -0.18
CA ILE A 194 11.62 2.13 -1.00
C ILE A 194 10.40 1.59 -0.27
N ALA A 195 9.46 2.49 0.03
CA ALA A 195 8.16 2.13 0.59
C ALA A 195 7.10 2.15 -0.51
N THR A 196 6.22 1.16 -0.55
CA THR A 196 5.11 1.09 -1.51
C THR A 196 3.79 0.88 -0.78
N VAL A 197 2.82 1.76 -0.97
CA VAL A 197 1.44 1.52 -0.50
C VAL A 197 0.74 0.60 -1.49
N ILE A 198 0.63 -0.67 -1.11
CA ILE A 198 0.02 -1.71 -1.94
C ILE A 198 -1.46 -1.89 -1.69
N GLY A 199 -2.00 -1.36 -0.58
CA GLY A 199 -3.42 -1.33 -0.27
C GLY A 199 -3.79 -0.09 0.53
N GLU A 200 -3.94 -0.25 1.84
CA GLU A 200 -4.23 0.87 2.75
C GLU A 200 -2.99 1.38 3.49
N GLY A 201 -2.80 2.70 3.50
CA GLY A 201 -1.83 3.41 4.31
C GLY A 201 -2.50 4.07 5.51
N GLY A 202 -2.80 3.29 6.54
CA GLY A 202 -3.46 3.77 7.76
C GLY A 202 -2.53 4.47 8.75
N SER A 203 -2.58 5.80 8.78
CA SER A 203 -2.04 6.66 9.84
C SER A 203 -0.57 6.37 10.22
N GLY A 204 -0.21 6.56 11.49
CA GLY A 204 1.11 6.24 12.02
C GLY A 204 1.49 4.76 11.90
N GLY A 205 0.50 3.87 11.78
CA GLY A 205 0.75 2.44 11.61
C GLY A 205 1.35 2.08 10.25
N ALA A 206 0.96 2.82 9.21
CA ALA A 206 1.60 2.78 7.90
C ALA A 206 2.97 3.49 7.93
N LEU A 207 3.03 4.68 8.55
CA LEU A 207 4.24 5.48 8.62
C LEU A 207 5.39 4.77 9.38
N GLY A 208 5.07 3.90 10.34
CA GLY A 208 6.04 3.11 11.10
C GLY A 208 6.94 2.18 10.27
N ILE A 209 6.65 1.99 8.98
CA ILE A 209 7.56 1.36 8.00
C ILE A 209 7.67 2.17 6.70
N GLY A 210 7.26 3.44 6.72
CA GLY A 210 7.08 4.29 5.54
C GLY A 210 8.08 5.44 5.39
N VAL A 211 9.05 5.59 6.29
CA VAL A 211 10.14 6.57 6.14
C VAL A 211 11.16 6.06 5.11
N ALA A 212 11.06 6.54 3.87
CA ALA A 212 11.78 5.97 2.74
C ALA A 212 12.33 7.04 1.78
N ASP A 213 13.38 6.68 1.03
CA ASP A 213 13.95 7.52 -0.03
C ASP A 213 12.96 7.72 -1.18
N ARG A 214 12.17 6.68 -1.47
CA ARG A 214 11.06 6.71 -2.43
C ARG A 214 9.79 6.15 -1.78
N LEU A 215 8.68 6.85 -1.94
CA LEU A 215 7.34 6.42 -1.58
C LEU A 215 6.53 6.24 -2.86
N LEU A 216 6.23 4.99 -3.16
CA LEU A 216 5.40 4.56 -4.27
C LEU A 216 3.97 4.31 -3.79
N MET A 217 2.98 4.49 -4.66
CA MET A 217 1.61 4.08 -4.40
C MET A 217 0.98 3.48 -5.64
N PHE A 218 0.26 2.36 -5.52
CA PHE A 218 -0.66 1.96 -6.59
C PHE A 218 -1.82 2.95 -6.72
N GLU A 219 -2.34 3.14 -7.93
CA GLU A 219 -3.30 4.20 -8.25
C GLU A 219 -4.64 4.14 -7.50
N HIS A 220 -5.03 2.96 -7.00
CA HIS A 220 -6.23 2.77 -6.19
C HIS A 220 -5.91 2.46 -4.73
N SER A 221 -4.64 2.44 -4.33
CA SER A 221 -4.24 2.48 -2.92
C SER A 221 -4.58 3.84 -2.30
N VAL A 222 -4.71 3.87 -0.97
CA VAL A 222 -5.04 5.09 -0.21
C VAL A 222 -4.03 5.31 0.92
N TYR A 223 -3.72 6.56 1.24
CA TYR A 223 -2.86 6.90 2.38
C TYR A 223 -3.51 8.04 3.17
N THR A 224 -3.75 7.86 4.46
CA THR A 224 -4.52 8.81 5.25
C THR A 224 -4.04 8.92 6.69
N VAL A 225 -4.16 10.10 7.29
CA VAL A 225 -3.86 10.34 8.72
C VAL A 225 -4.87 9.68 9.66
N ALA A 226 -6.12 9.52 9.21
CA ALA A 226 -7.21 8.87 9.95
C ALA A 226 -8.17 8.20 8.96
N SER A 227 -8.89 7.17 9.39
CA SER A 227 -9.91 6.59 8.52
C SER A 227 -10.99 7.62 8.17
N PRO A 228 -11.52 7.62 6.93
CA PRO A 228 -12.60 8.52 6.55
C PRO A 228 -13.81 8.41 7.48
N GLU A 229 -14.09 7.22 7.99
CA GLU A 229 -15.17 6.96 8.96
C GLU A 229 -14.92 7.67 10.29
N ALA A 230 -13.69 7.63 10.81
CA ALA A 230 -13.31 8.33 12.04
C ALA A 230 -13.30 9.86 11.84
N CYS A 231 -12.81 10.33 10.69
CA CYS A 231 -12.83 11.74 10.33
C CYS A 231 -14.29 12.27 10.25
N ALA A 232 -15.18 11.51 9.61
CA ALA A 232 -16.59 11.83 9.49
C ALA A 232 -17.32 11.88 10.84
N SER A 233 -17.07 10.90 11.71
CA SER A 233 -17.68 10.88 13.05
C SER A 233 -17.20 12.02 13.96
N ILE A 234 -16.00 12.53 13.76
CA ILE A 234 -15.45 13.64 14.56
C ILE A 234 -15.90 15.00 14.00
N LEU A 235 -15.64 15.26 12.72
CA LEU A 235 -15.86 16.59 12.12
C LEU A 235 -17.32 16.84 11.73
N TRP A 236 -18.02 15.80 11.26
CA TRP A 236 -19.43 15.89 10.86
C TRP A 236 -20.40 15.30 11.90
N ARG A 237 -19.89 14.61 12.94
CA ARG A 237 -20.72 13.85 13.90
C ARG A 237 -21.64 12.82 13.23
N ASP A 238 -21.23 12.33 12.05
CA ASP A 238 -22.02 11.44 11.21
C ASP A 238 -21.08 10.57 10.36
N ALA A 239 -20.97 9.28 10.72
CA ALA A 239 -20.12 8.33 10.01
C ALA A 239 -20.57 8.08 8.56
N SER A 240 -21.84 8.34 8.22
CA SER A 240 -22.34 8.22 6.83
C SER A 240 -21.71 9.25 5.89
N LYS A 241 -21.07 10.30 6.44
CA LYS A 241 -20.30 11.31 5.69
C LYS A 241 -18.88 10.87 5.34
N ALA A 242 -18.51 9.61 5.57
CA ALA A 242 -17.20 9.07 5.19
C ALA A 242 -16.81 9.36 3.71
N PRO A 243 -17.73 9.31 2.71
CA PRO A 243 -17.38 9.69 1.35
C PRO A 243 -16.94 11.15 1.19
N ALA A 244 -17.63 12.08 1.86
CA ALA A 244 -17.27 13.50 1.86
C ALA A 244 -15.92 13.73 2.58
N ALA A 245 -15.70 13.04 3.70
CA ALA A 245 -14.44 13.09 4.43
C ALA A 245 -13.26 12.56 3.60
N ALA A 246 -13.44 11.44 2.88
CA ALA A 246 -12.41 10.89 1.99
C ALA A 246 -12.00 11.88 0.89
N ALA A 247 -12.98 12.58 0.28
CA ALA A 247 -12.71 13.60 -0.73
C ALA A 247 -12.00 14.83 -0.13
N ALA A 248 -12.42 15.29 1.05
CA ALA A 248 -11.81 16.44 1.72
C ALA A 248 -10.36 16.18 2.16
N LEU A 249 -10.06 14.95 2.61
CA LEU A 249 -8.74 14.54 3.10
C LEU A 249 -7.71 14.33 1.99
N LYS A 250 -8.11 14.26 0.71
CA LYS A 250 -7.19 14.09 -0.42
C LYS A 250 -6.27 12.86 -0.28
N ILE A 251 -6.89 11.71 -0.01
CA ILE A 251 -6.20 10.45 0.37
C ILE A 251 -5.70 9.60 -0.80
N THR A 252 -6.01 10.00 -2.04
CA THR A 252 -5.75 9.17 -3.22
C THR A 252 -4.30 9.31 -3.69
N ALA A 253 -3.76 8.30 -4.37
CA ALA A 253 -2.42 8.34 -4.92
C ALA A 253 -2.16 9.58 -5.80
N ALA A 254 -3.14 9.99 -6.62
CA ALA A 254 -3.06 11.17 -7.47
C ALA A 254 -3.03 12.48 -6.66
N ASP A 255 -3.87 12.60 -5.63
CA ASP A 255 -3.86 13.77 -4.74
C ASP A 255 -2.51 13.89 -4.03
N LEU A 256 -2.00 12.79 -3.50
CA LEU A 256 -0.77 12.77 -2.72
C LEU A 256 0.48 13.00 -3.57
N LEU A 257 0.46 12.61 -4.84
CA LEU A 257 1.47 13.00 -5.83
C LEU A 257 1.44 14.51 -6.04
N GLN A 258 0.26 15.12 -6.24
CA GLN A 258 0.13 16.57 -6.41
C GLN A 258 0.56 17.36 -5.16
N LEU A 259 0.35 16.79 -3.98
CA LEU A 259 0.80 17.36 -2.71
C LEU A 259 2.31 17.19 -2.46
N GLY A 260 3.01 16.40 -3.28
CA GLY A 260 4.43 16.12 -3.14
C GLY A 260 4.76 15.19 -1.97
N VAL A 261 3.80 14.37 -1.54
CA VAL A 261 3.99 13.36 -0.47
C VAL A 261 4.49 12.04 -1.07
N VAL A 262 3.94 11.66 -2.23
CA VAL A 262 4.27 10.43 -2.98
C VAL A 262 5.17 10.81 -4.16
N ASP A 263 6.15 9.96 -4.46
CA ASP A 263 7.11 10.23 -5.54
C ASP A 263 6.63 9.65 -6.88
N LEU A 264 5.94 8.50 -6.86
CA LEU A 264 5.47 7.84 -8.07
C LEU A 264 4.17 7.06 -7.81
N VAL A 265 3.26 7.16 -8.77
CA VAL A 265 2.02 6.38 -8.81
C VAL A 265 2.16 5.24 -9.81
N LEU A 266 1.93 4.02 -9.35
CA LEU A 266 1.98 2.81 -10.16
C LEU A 266 0.57 2.54 -10.73
N PRO A 267 0.45 2.34 -12.05
CA PRO A 267 -0.84 1.97 -12.65
C PRO A 267 -1.26 0.58 -12.16
N GLU A 268 -2.57 0.37 -12.03
CA GLU A 268 -3.15 -0.95 -11.79
C GLU A 268 -3.68 -1.52 -13.11
N PRO A 269 -3.85 -2.84 -13.22
CA PRO A 269 -4.61 -3.46 -14.30
C PRO A 269 -6.02 -2.87 -14.39
N SER A 270 -6.61 -2.87 -15.60
CA SER A 270 -8.05 -2.59 -15.75
C SER A 270 -8.83 -3.58 -14.87
N GLY A 271 -9.52 -3.09 -13.83
CA GLY A 271 -10.13 -3.92 -12.79
C GLY A 271 -9.43 -3.90 -11.42
N GLY A 272 -8.31 -3.17 -11.29
CA GLY A 272 -7.48 -3.13 -10.09
C GLY A 272 -6.56 -4.33 -9.93
N ASN A 273 -5.64 -4.27 -8.96
CA ASN A 273 -4.61 -5.29 -8.75
C ASN A 273 -5.14 -6.70 -8.45
N HIS A 274 -6.36 -6.81 -7.93
CA HIS A 274 -7.00 -8.10 -7.68
C HIS A 274 -7.50 -8.78 -8.97
N TRP A 275 -7.71 -8.02 -10.05
CA TRP A 275 -8.11 -8.57 -11.34
C TRP A 275 -6.95 -9.28 -12.05
N SER A 276 -5.76 -8.69 -12.01
CA SER A 276 -4.54 -9.30 -12.58
C SER A 276 -3.35 -9.19 -11.62
N PRO A 277 -3.31 -10.03 -10.55
CA PRO A 277 -2.24 -9.98 -9.54
C PRO A 277 -0.83 -10.12 -10.11
N VAL A 278 -0.64 -10.95 -11.14
CA VAL A 278 0.66 -11.17 -11.78
C VAL A 278 1.11 -9.91 -12.53
N GLN A 279 0.18 -9.25 -13.24
CA GLN A 279 0.51 -7.99 -13.91
C GLN A 279 0.85 -6.90 -12.88
N ALA A 280 0.07 -6.78 -11.80
CA ALA A 280 0.36 -5.85 -10.71
C ALA A 280 1.75 -6.08 -10.10
N ALA A 281 2.12 -7.35 -9.86
CA ALA A 281 3.43 -7.70 -9.35
C ALA A 281 4.56 -7.37 -10.33
N ASN A 282 4.36 -7.57 -11.63
CA ASN A 282 5.34 -7.17 -12.65
C ASN A 282 5.53 -5.64 -12.69
N THR A 283 4.43 -4.88 -12.67
CA THR A 283 4.50 -3.41 -12.57
C THR A 283 5.25 -2.96 -11.32
N LEU A 284 5.00 -3.59 -10.18
CA LEU A 284 5.74 -3.31 -8.95
C LEU A 284 7.23 -3.65 -9.11
N ARG A 285 7.57 -4.83 -9.64
CA ARG A 285 8.95 -5.29 -9.84
C ARG A 285 9.74 -4.32 -10.71
N GLU A 286 9.17 -3.90 -11.83
CA GLU A 286 9.80 -2.95 -12.76
C GLU A 286 10.10 -1.62 -12.07
N ALA A 287 9.11 -1.04 -11.38
CA ALA A 287 9.29 0.21 -10.65
C ALA A 287 10.33 0.09 -9.53
N LEU A 288 10.33 -1.02 -8.77
CA LEU A 288 11.32 -1.24 -7.72
C LEU A 288 12.75 -1.34 -8.28
N LEU A 289 12.95 -2.04 -9.39
CA LEU A 289 14.26 -2.16 -10.04
C LEU A 289 14.78 -0.83 -10.59
N GLU A 290 13.89 -0.04 -11.20
CA GLU A 290 14.22 1.30 -11.70
C GLU A 290 14.64 2.23 -10.55
N GLN A 291 13.81 2.31 -9.50
CA GLN A 291 14.10 3.15 -8.34
C GLN A 291 15.34 2.68 -7.56
N LEU A 292 15.58 1.37 -7.44
CA LEU A 292 16.81 0.85 -6.84
C LEU A 292 18.05 1.24 -7.65
N THR A 293 17.96 1.20 -8.98
CA THR A 293 19.07 1.59 -9.86
C THR A 293 19.44 3.05 -9.65
N GLU A 294 18.44 3.96 -9.59
CA GLU A 294 18.67 5.37 -9.29
C GLU A 294 19.28 5.59 -7.90
N LEU A 295 18.70 4.98 -6.86
CA LEU A 295 19.14 5.20 -5.49
C LEU A 295 20.54 4.65 -5.22
N LYS A 296 20.93 3.56 -5.89
CA LYS A 296 22.28 2.98 -5.76
C LYS A 296 23.36 3.81 -6.45
N ALA A 297 23.00 4.72 -7.36
CA ALA A 297 23.94 5.65 -7.94
C ALA A 297 24.34 6.79 -6.99
N LEU A 298 23.57 6.98 -5.90
CA LEU A 298 23.85 7.99 -4.88
C LEU A 298 24.88 7.48 -3.87
N SER A 299 25.71 8.39 -3.37
CA SER A 299 26.52 8.13 -2.18
C SER A 299 25.66 8.05 -0.92
N GLU A 300 26.19 7.40 0.13
CA GLU A 300 25.51 7.29 1.43
C GLU A 300 25.09 8.66 2.00
N SER A 301 25.95 9.67 1.88
CA SER A 301 25.66 11.02 2.37
C SER A 301 24.56 11.71 1.57
N GLU A 302 24.53 11.52 0.24
CA GLU A 302 23.47 12.04 -0.62
C GLU A 302 22.14 11.36 -0.31
N LEU A 303 22.13 10.04 -0.13
CA LEU A 303 20.94 9.28 0.23
C LEU A 303 20.31 9.79 1.53
N LEU A 304 21.10 9.87 2.60
CA LEU A 304 20.64 10.36 3.90
C LEU A 304 20.14 11.81 3.83
N LYS A 305 20.87 12.68 3.12
CA LYS A 305 20.48 14.09 2.93
C LYS A 305 19.17 14.20 2.14
N GLN A 306 19.03 13.46 1.04
CA GLN A 306 17.80 13.48 0.24
C GLN A 306 16.61 12.97 1.04
N ARG A 307 16.77 11.89 1.83
CA ARG A 307 15.72 11.42 2.72
C ARG A 307 15.32 12.48 3.74
N TYR A 308 16.28 13.10 4.42
CA TYR A 308 16.00 14.16 5.38
C TYR A 308 15.27 15.35 4.72
N ASP A 309 15.80 15.85 3.60
CA ASP A 309 15.25 16.99 2.86
C ASP A 309 13.83 16.72 2.37
N LYS A 310 13.55 15.50 1.89
CA LYS A 310 12.22 15.07 1.44
C LYS A 310 11.18 15.27 2.54
N PHE A 311 11.40 14.71 3.72
CA PHE A 311 10.45 14.82 4.83
C PHE A 311 10.41 16.23 5.41
N ARG A 312 11.53 16.96 5.44
CA ARG A 312 11.57 18.33 5.99
C ARG A 312 10.77 19.35 5.18
N ARG A 313 10.58 19.10 3.88
CA ARG A 313 9.77 19.92 2.96
C ARG A 313 8.27 19.67 3.08
N VAL A 314 7.84 18.60 3.76
CA VAL A 314 6.41 18.29 3.92
C VAL A 314 5.79 19.26 4.92
N GLY A 315 4.75 19.96 4.47
CA GLY A 315 4.02 20.97 5.25
C GLY A 315 4.12 22.36 4.60
N ARG A 316 2.99 23.08 4.59
CA ARG A 316 2.91 24.47 4.13
C ARG A 316 2.31 25.31 5.24
N PHE A 317 2.97 26.40 5.57
CA PHE A 317 2.54 27.35 6.60
C PHE A 317 2.86 28.77 6.14
N ILE A 318 2.11 29.72 6.67
CA ILE A 318 2.35 31.15 6.43
C ILE A 318 3.27 31.62 7.55
N GLU A 319 4.44 32.15 7.20
CA GLU A 319 5.34 32.77 8.17
C GLU A 319 4.67 34.03 8.72
N ALA A 320 4.75 34.23 10.04
CA ALA A 320 4.34 35.50 10.62
C ALA A 320 5.37 36.57 10.20
N GLU A 321 4.90 37.73 9.73
CA GLU A 321 5.79 38.88 9.52
C GLU A 321 6.53 39.15 10.84
N ALA A 322 7.86 39.15 10.80
CA ALA A 322 8.66 39.54 11.94
C ALA A 322 8.28 40.97 12.31
N THR A 323 7.60 41.16 13.44
CA THR A 323 7.40 42.49 14.01
C THR A 323 8.78 43.06 14.28
N ASP A 324 9.18 44.03 13.46
CA ASP A 324 10.45 44.72 13.53
C ASP A 324 10.61 45.30 14.93
N SER A 325 11.52 44.74 15.73
CA SER A 325 11.81 45.18 17.09
C SER A 325 12.70 46.44 17.11
N SER A 326 12.72 47.21 16.02
CA SER A 326 13.50 48.43 15.85
C SER A 326 12.90 49.66 16.55
N LEU A 327 11.80 49.52 17.30
CA LEU A 327 11.20 50.59 18.10
C LEU A 327 11.41 50.38 19.62
N SER A 328 12.68 50.30 20.03
CA SER A 328 13.07 50.73 21.38
C SER A 328 14.49 51.28 21.35
N THR A 329 14.60 52.57 21.04
CA THR A 329 15.75 53.41 21.43
C THR A 329 15.25 54.41 22.46
#